data_AF-A0A8J8JUJ0-F1
#
_entry.id   AF-A0A8J8JUJ0-F1
#
_cell.length_a   1.000
_cell.length_b   1.000
_cell.length_c   1.000
_cell.angle_alpha   90.00
_cell.angle_beta   90.00
_cell.angle_gamma   90.00
#
_symmetry.space_group_name_H-M   'P 1'
#
loop_
_entity.id
_entity.type
_entity.pdbx_description
1 polymer ?
#
loop_
_entity_poly.entity_id
_entity_poly.type
_entity_poly.pdbx_seq_one_letter_code
_entity_poly.pdbx_strand_id
1 'polypeptide(L)'
;GKDENPWRIVVDGKARTPVDAEILNKGEGKRIIAVSQRAIVEDIDKLGEKAEILVGGMEEVDLKKLLYVLGQRGVRRVMVEGGATLNWSLISQRLVDEIYTFVGNMIIGGETAPTLVDGKGFSNEDEDVAIKLELLGVEKLDEGVLLRWRVLD
;
A
#
# COMPACT_ATOMS: atom_id res chain seq x y z
N GLY A 1 7.89 10.51 18.71
CA GLY A 1 6.96 9.70 17.91
C GLY A 1 5.73 10.54 17.65
N LYS A 2 5.11 10.43 16.46
CA LYS A 2 3.76 10.99 16.27
C LYS A 2 2.72 10.04 16.86
N ASP A 3 1.48 10.53 17.01
CA ASP A 3 0.29 9.90 17.62
C ASP A 3 0.40 8.40 17.85
N GLU A 4 0.05 7.94 19.06
CA GLU A 4 0.07 6.52 19.45
C GLU A 4 -0.70 5.62 18.45
N ASN A 5 -1.61 6.20 17.66
CA ASN A 5 -2.42 5.49 16.70
C ASN A 5 -2.42 6.20 15.32
N PRO A 6 -1.54 5.80 14.37
CA PRO A 6 -1.58 6.31 13.00
C PRO A 6 -2.91 5.95 12.31
N TRP A 7 -3.24 6.71 11.26
CA TRP A 7 -4.41 6.38 10.43
C TRP A 7 -4.18 5.03 9.75
N ARG A 8 -5.16 4.15 9.84
CA ARG A 8 -5.15 2.84 9.18
C ARG A 8 -6.00 2.89 7.93
N ILE A 9 -5.38 2.62 6.79
CA ILE A 9 -6.02 2.73 5.48
C ILE A 9 -5.94 1.37 4.80
N VAL A 10 -7.09 0.85 4.37
CA VAL A 10 -7.18 -0.38 3.57
C VAL A 10 -7.56 -0.02 2.15
N VAL A 11 -6.81 -0.51 1.17
CA VAL A 11 -7.16 -0.42 -0.25
C VAL A 11 -7.88 -1.71 -0.64
N ASP A 12 -9.19 -1.60 -0.85
CA ASP A 12 -10.05 -2.76 -1.11
C ASP A 12 -11.15 -2.38 -2.11
N GLY A 13 -10.83 -2.48 -3.39
CA GLY A 13 -11.71 -2.01 -4.47
C GLY A 13 -13.11 -2.59 -4.45
N LYS A 14 -13.33 -3.75 -3.81
CA LYS A 14 -14.62 -4.46 -3.78
C LYS A 14 -15.29 -4.49 -2.40
N ALA A 15 -14.79 -3.77 -1.41
CA ALA A 15 -15.34 -3.76 -0.04
C ALA A 15 -15.45 -5.16 0.60
N ARG A 16 -14.45 -6.02 0.37
CA ARG A 16 -14.38 -7.40 0.90
C ARG A 16 -13.78 -7.51 2.31
N THR A 17 -13.27 -6.41 2.86
CA THR A 17 -12.68 -6.37 4.20
C THR A 17 -13.69 -6.92 5.20
N PRO A 18 -13.35 -7.95 6.00
CA PRO A 18 -14.27 -8.47 7.00
C PRO A 18 -14.58 -7.41 8.07
N VAL A 19 -15.86 -7.25 8.42
CA VAL A 19 -16.31 -6.27 9.44
C VAL A 19 -15.73 -6.53 10.84
N ASP A 20 -15.32 -7.77 11.09
CA ASP A 20 -14.69 -8.24 12.32
C ASP A 20 -13.15 -8.23 12.26
N ALA A 21 -12.55 -7.78 11.15
CA ALA A 21 -11.10 -7.71 11.01
C ALA A 21 -10.45 -6.87 12.12
N GLU A 22 -9.29 -7.32 12.61
CA GLU A 22 -8.57 -6.62 13.70
C GLU A 22 -8.25 -5.16 13.34
N ILE A 23 -7.95 -4.88 12.07
CA ILE A 23 -7.64 -3.52 11.60
C ILE A 23 -8.79 -2.53 11.85
N LEU A 24 -10.03 -3.01 11.90
CA LEU A 24 -11.23 -2.22 12.15
C LEU A 24 -11.60 -2.15 13.63
N ASN A 25 -11.33 -3.22 14.39
CA ASN A 25 -11.88 -3.37 15.75
C ASN A 25 -10.85 -3.20 16.88
N LYS A 26 -9.55 -3.33 16.62
CA LYS A 26 -8.49 -3.29 17.67
C LYS A 26 -7.84 -1.91 17.78
N GLY A 27 -7.53 -1.50 19.02
CA GLY A 27 -6.87 -0.22 19.31
C GLY A 27 -7.73 1.01 19.03
N GLU A 28 -7.12 2.19 19.01
CA GLU A 28 -7.80 3.47 18.72
C GLU A 28 -7.28 4.10 17.42
N GLY A 29 -7.82 5.23 17.00
CA GLY A 29 -7.35 5.97 15.81
C GLY A 29 -8.28 5.88 14.60
N LYS A 30 -7.96 6.64 13.55
CA LYS A 30 -8.82 6.75 12.36
C LYS A 30 -8.67 5.54 11.45
N ARG A 31 -9.80 5.03 10.94
CA ARG A 31 -9.85 3.93 9.96
C ARG A 31 -10.48 4.44 8.67
N ILE A 32 -9.86 4.09 7.55
CA ILE A 32 -10.32 4.43 6.21
C ILE A 32 -10.30 3.16 5.36
N ILE A 33 -11.36 2.93 4.59
CA ILE A 33 -11.36 1.92 3.54
C ILE A 33 -11.58 2.64 2.21
N ALA A 34 -10.61 2.50 1.32
CA ALA A 34 -10.68 3.02 -0.04
C ALA A 34 -11.23 1.94 -0.97
N VAL A 35 -12.32 2.25 -1.66
CA VAL A 35 -13.05 1.31 -2.53
C VAL A 35 -13.22 1.91 -3.93
N SER A 36 -13.43 1.06 -4.94
CA SER A 36 -13.79 1.53 -6.28
C SER A 36 -15.32 1.63 -6.43
N GLN A 37 -15.78 2.18 -7.55
CA GLN A 37 -17.21 2.25 -7.85
C GLN A 37 -17.85 0.87 -8.09
N ARG A 38 -17.06 -0.20 -8.19
CA ARG A 38 -17.56 -1.59 -8.33
C ARG A 38 -17.86 -2.28 -6.99
N ALA A 39 -17.54 -1.64 -5.86
CA ALA A 39 -17.89 -2.19 -4.56
C ALA A 39 -19.42 -2.24 -4.39
N ILE A 40 -19.89 -3.31 -3.73
CA ILE A 40 -21.31 -3.55 -3.48
C ILE A 40 -21.77 -2.59 -2.38
N VAL A 41 -22.90 -1.90 -2.60
CA VAL A 41 -23.41 -0.86 -1.70
C VAL A 41 -23.66 -1.42 -0.30
N GLU A 42 -24.25 -2.61 -0.19
CA GLU A 42 -24.53 -3.26 1.09
C GLU A 42 -23.25 -3.56 1.88
N ASP A 43 -22.12 -3.83 1.23
CA ASP A 43 -20.85 -4.09 1.90
C ASP A 43 -20.14 -2.78 2.27
N ILE A 44 -20.29 -1.74 1.45
CA ILE A 44 -19.88 -0.37 1.80
C ILE A 44 -20.59 0.10 3.06
N ASP A 45 -21.91 -0.08 3.15
CA ASP A 45 -22.72 0.39 4.28
C ASP A 45 -22.29 -0.29 5.59
N LYS A 46 -22.13 -1.63 5.57
CA LYS A 46 -21.63 -2.38 6.74
C LYS A 46 -20.25 -1.91 7.20
N LEU A 47 -19.35 -1.64 6.26
CA LEU A 47 -18.01 -1.15 6.58
C LEU A 47 -18.02 0.30 7.07
N GLY A 48 -18.96 1.11 6.57
CA GLY A 48 -19.18 2.50 6.96
C GLY A 48 -19.52 2.68 8.44
N GLU A 49 -20.06 1.66 9.10
CA GLU A 49 -20.29 1.65 10.55
C GLU A 49 -18.98 1.60 11.37
N LYS A 50 -17.88 1.14 10.76
CA LYS A 50 -16.60 0.87 11.42
C LYS A 50 -15.45 1.74 10.92
N ALA A 51 -15.54 2.25 9.71
CA ALA A 51 -14.50 3.04 9.06
C ALA A 51 -15.09 4.10 8.13
N GLU A 52 -14.31 5.15 7.88
CA GLU A 52 -14.66 6.10 6.83
C GLU A 52 -14.44 5.46 5.45
N ILE A 53 -15.43 5.55 4.56
CA ILE A 53 -15.32 5.02 3.20
C ILE A 53 -14.91 6.13 2.23
N LEU A 54 -13.84 5.88 1.45
CA LEU A 54 -13.43 6.74 0.35
C LEU A 54 -13.65 6.00 -0.98
N VAL A 55 -14.62 6.46 -1.76
CA VAL A 55 -14.92 5.89 -3.08
C VAL A 55 -14.13 6.64 -4.17
N GLY A 56 -13.36 5.91 -4.97
CA GLY A 56 -12.58 6.50 -6.07
C GLY A 56 -12.10 5.47 -7.08
N GLY A 57 -12.15 5.84 -8.37
CA GLY A 57 -11.84 4.95 -9.49
C GLY A 57 -13.02 4.06 -9.89
N MET A 58 -13.10 3.70 -11.17
CA MET A 58 -14.20 2.90 -11.71
C MET A 58 -14.01 1.42 -11.33
N GLU A 59 -12.95 0.82 -11.88
CA GLU A 59 -12.65 -0.60 -11.76
C GLU A 59 -11.85 -0.91 -10.49
N GLU A 60 -10.76 -0.18 -10.31
CA GLU A 60 -9.84 -0.26 -9.18
C GLU A 60 -9.82 1.05 -8.41
N VAL A 61 -9.24 1.03 -7.22
CA VAL A 61 -9.10 2.24 -6.39
C VAL A 61 -8.16 3.23 -7.07
N ASP A 62 -8.60 4.48 -7.20
CA ASP A 62 -7.74 5.57 -7.66
C ASP A 62 -6.75 5.99 -6.55
N LEU A 63 -5.54 5.43 -6.61
CA LEU A 63 -4.49 5.67 -5.61
C LEU A 63 -3.99 7.12 -5.62
N LYS A 64 -3.95 7.78 -6.78
CA LYS A 64 -3.54 9.20 -6.87
C LYS A 64 -4.53 10.09 -6.14
N LYS A 65 -5.83 9.87 -6.38
CA LYS A 65 -6.90 10.58 -5.68
C LYS A 65 -6.92 10.28 -4.19
N LEU A 66 -6.71 9.02 -3.80
CA LEU A 66 -6.62 8.62 -2.39
C LEU A 66 -5.50 9.41 -1.68
N LEU A 67 -4.27 9.37 -2.21
CA LEU A 67 -3.13 10.08 -1.63
C LEU A 67 -3.35 11.59 -1.62
N TYR A 68 -3.95 12.16 -2.67
CA TYR A 68 -4.32 13.57 -2.70
C TYR A 68 -5.28 13.95 -1.56
N VAL A 69 -6.36 13.18 -1.36
CA VAL A 69 -7.34 13.42 -0.28
C VAL A 69 -6.69 13.30 1.10
N LEU A 70 -5.81 12.32 1.30
CA LEU A 70 -5.05 12.18 2.55
C LEU A 70 -4.15 13.40 2.78
N GLY A 71 -3.47 13.88 1.73
CA GLY A 71 -2.66 15.10 1.76
C GLY A 71 -3.45 16.34 2.14
N GLN A 72 -4.65 16.54 1.58
CA GLN A 72 -5.55 17.64 1.93
C GLN A 72 -5.99 17.58 3.41
N ARG A 73 -6.00 16.39 4.00
CA ARG A 73 -6.35 16.16 5.41
C ARG A 73 -5.14 16.24 6.36
N GLY A 74 -4.00 16.70 5.86
CA GLY A 74 -2.79 16.90 6.65
C GLY A 74 -1.92 15.64 6.82
N VAL A 75 -2.26 14.52 6.17
CA VAL A 75 -1.37 13.36 6.13
C VAL A 75 -0.17 13.69 5.25
N ARG A 76 1.03 13.70 5.85
CA ARG A 76 2.29 14.04 5.16
C ARG A 76 3.21 12.86 4.90
N ARG A 77 2.94 11.73 5.56
CA ARG A 77 3.70 10.49 5.41
C ARG A 77 2.74 9.33 5.46
N VAL A 78 2.82 8.48 4.46
CA VAL A 78 2.09 7.21 4.39
C VAL A 78 3.14 6.10 4.39
N MET A 79 2.98 5.13 5.28
CA MET A 79 3.75 3.90 5.24
C MET A 79 2.89 2.83 4.59
N VAL A 80 3.41 2.20 3.54
CA VAL A 80 2.73 1.12 2.84
C VAL A 80 3.45 -0.19 3.14
N GLU A 81 2.74 -1.16 3.69
CA GLU A 81 3.29 -2.46 4.10
C GLU A 81 3.02 -3.58 3.08
N GLY A 82 2.49 -3.25 1.90
CA GLY A 82 2.15 -4.20 0.84
C GLY A 82 0.65 -4.48 0.72
N GLY A 83 0.22 -5.53 0.01
CA GLY A 83 1.00 -6.60 -0.62
C GLY A 83 1.60 -6.28 -2.00
N ALA A 84 2.20 -7.30 -2.62
CA ALA A 84 2.98 -7.19 -3.86
C ALA A 84 2.27 -6.43 -5.00
N THR A 85 0.97 -6.66 -5.20
CA THR A 85 0.15 -5.95 -6.21
C THR A 85 -0.09 -4.48 -5.87
N LEU A 86 -0.31 -4.15 -4.60
CA LEU A 86 -0.43 -2.74 -4.19
C LEU A 86 0.89 -2.00 -4.38
N ASN A 87 2.01 -2.66 -4.06
CA ASN A 87 3.35 -2.13 -4.31
C ASN A 87 3.53 -1.83 -5.81
N TRP A 88 3.18 -2.77 -6.69
CA TRP A 88 3.23 -2.53 -8.13
C TRP A 88 2.37 -1.35 -8.57
N SER A 89 1.13 -1.26 -8.09
CA SER A 89 0.22 -0.17 -8.46
C SER A 89 0.74 1.20 -8.03
N LEU A 90 1.43 1.31 -6.89
CA LEU A 90 2.06 2.56 -6.45
C LEU A 90 3.33 2.88 -7.24
N ILE A 91 4.19 1.88 -7.45
CA ILE A 91 5.48 2.02 -8.12
C ILE A 91 5.29 2.38 -9.61
N SER A 92 4.44 1.64 -10.33
CA SER A 92 4.14 1.89 -11.75
C SER A 92 3.47 3.25 -11.98
N GLN A 93 2.80 3.81 -10.97
CA GLN A 93 2.18 5.14 -11.04
C GLN A 93 3.08 6.28 -10.52
N ARG A 94 4.33 5.99 -10.17
CA ARG A 94 5.31 6.95 -9.61
C ARG A 94 4.79 7.66 -8.34
N LEU A 95 4.26 6.87 -7.40
CA LEU A 95 3.68 7.36 -6.13
C LEU A 95 4.50 7.00 -4.90
N VAL A 96 5.74 6.54 -5.09
CA VAL A 96 6.62 6.06 -4.02
C VAL A 96 7.88 6.90 -4.00
N ASP A 97 8.21 7.47 -2.83
CA ASP A 97 9.43 8.26 -2.63
C ASP A 97 10.61 7.38 -2.16
N GLU A 98 10.35 6.45 -1.24
CA GLU A 98 11.36 5.59 -0.61
C GLU A 98 10.86 4.15 -0.47
N ILE A 99 11.77 3.19 -0.58
CA ILE A 99 11.51 1.76 -0.38
C ILE A 99 12.41 1.24 0.73
N TYR A 100 11.78 0.56 1.70
CA TYR A 100 12.46 -0.08 2.82
C TYR A 100 12.25 -1.59 2.66
N THR A 101 13.34 -2.34 2.45
CA THR A 101 13.28 -3.79 2.23
C THR A 101 14.11 -4.50 3.28
N PHE A 102 13.48 -5.35 4.08
CA PHE A 102 14.19 -6.26 4.97
C PHE A 102 14.45 -7.59 4.26
N VAL A 103 15.71 -7.99 4.17
CA VAL A 103 16.14 -9.27 3.62
C VAL A 103 16.57 -10.17 4.77
N GLY A 104 15.75 -11.18 5.07
CA GLY A 104 16.05 -12.20 6.08
C GLY A 104 17.02 -13.29 5.60
N ASN A 105 17.51 -14.11 6.51
CA ASN A 105 18.41 -15.24 6.24
C ASN A 105 17.69 -16.53 5.81
N MET A 106 16.66 -16.42 4.95
CA MET A 106 15.83 -17.55 4.54
C MET A 106 15.53 -17.53 3.05
N ILE A 107 15.42 -18.72 2.45
CA ILE A 107 14.97 -18.92 1.06
C ILE A 107 13.61 -19.62 1.12
N ILE A 108 12.59 -19.00 0.53
CA ILE A 108 11.25 -19.58 0.39
C ILE A 108 11.14 -20.35 -0.93
N GLY A 109 11.48 -19.70 -2.05
CA GLY A 109 11.34 -20.26 -3.41
C GLY A 109 9.88 -20.37 -3.87
N GLY A 110 9.68 -20.77 -5.12
CA GLY A 110 8.35 -20.96 -5.74
C GLY A 110 8.05 -19.94 -6.83
N GLU A 111 7.62 -20.43 -7.99
CA GLU A 111 7.30 -19.62 -9.17
C GLU A 111 6.11 -18.67 -8.93
N THR A 112 5.16 -19.09 -8.09
CA THR A 112 3.94 -18.33 -7.78
C THR A 112 3.93 -17.73 -6.37
N ALA A 113 5.06 -17.84 -5.66
CA ALA A 113 5.19 -17.22 -4.34
C ALA A 113 5.18 -15.68 -4.51
N PRO A 114 4.41 -14.93 -3.69
CA PRO A 114 4.39 -13.49 -3.78
C PRO A 114 5.78 -12.87 -3.64
N THR A 115 6.10 -11.90 -4.48
CA THR A 115 7.38 -11.19 -4.44
C THR A 115 7.25 -9.82 -3.76
N LEU A 116 8.31 -9.01 -3.77
CA LEU A 116 8.24 -7.63 -3.27
C LEU A 116 7.25 -6.78 -4.08
N VAL A 117 7.19 -7.00 -5.40
CA VAL A 117 6.41 -6.21 -6.36
C VAL A 117 5.89 -7.15 -7.44
N ASP A 118 4.60 -7.47 -7.38
CA ASP A 118 3.93 -8.33 -8.35
C ASP A 118 2.91 -7.53 -9.15
N GLY A 119 2.68 -7.89 -10.41
CA GLY A 119 1.75 -7.20 -11.27
C GLY A 119 2.09 -7.46 -12.72
N LYS A 120 1.78 -6.50 -13.60
CA LYS A 120 2.12 -6.63 -15.02
C LYS A 120 3.65 -6.58 -15.27
N GLY A 121 4.39 -5.94 -14.38
CA GLY A 121 5.81 -5.64 -14.59
C GLY A 121 5.99 -4.56 -15.66
N PHE A 122 7.22 -4.03 -15.73
CA PHE A 122 7.63 -3.16 -16.84
C PHE A 122 7.99 -4.04 -18.03
N SER A 123 7.68 -3.55 -19.23
CA SER A 123 7.98 -4.19 -20.51
C SER A 123 8.84 -3.26 -21.37
N ASN A 124 9.41 -3.80 -22.45
CA ASN A 124 10.18 -2.99 -23.41
C ASN A 124 9.31 -2.02 -24.22
N GLU A 125 7.99 -2.10 -24.08
CA GLU A 125 7.02 -1.22 -24.75
C GLU A 125 6.64 -0.02 -23.88
N ASP A 126 6.96 -0.05 -22.59
CA ASP A 126 6.70 1.05 -21.67
C ASP A 126 7.72 2.18 -21.86
N GLU A 127 7.32 3.41 -21.54
CA GLU A 127 8.20 4.59 -21.55
C GLU A 127 9.41 4.38 -20.63
N ASP A 128 9.18 3.75 -19.48
CA ASP A 128 10.20 3.30 -18.55
C ASP A 128 10.24 1.77 -18.49
N VAL A 129 11.41 1.20 -18.75
CA VAL A 129 11.63 -0.25 -18.64
C VAL A 129 11.94 -0.71 -17.21
N ALA A 130 12.20 0.23 -16.29
CA ALA A 130 12.45 -0.03 -14.87
C ALA A 130 12.40 1.26 -14.04
N ILE A 131 12.17 1.12 -12.73
CA ILE A 131 12.37 2.18 -11.74
C ILE A 131 13.80 2.14 -11.23
N LYS A 132 14.51 3.26 -11.36
CA LYS A 132 15.86 3.39 -10.81
C LYS A 132 15.80 3.74 -9.33
N LEU A 133 16.72 3.14 -8.57
CA LEU A 133 16.82 3.33 -7.12
C LEU A 133 18.22 3.81 -6.76
N GLU A 134 18.29 4.73 -5.80
CA GLU A 134 19.53 5.12 -5.12
C GLU A 134 19.58 4.43 -3.75
N LEU A 135 20.66 3.71 -3.46
CA LEU A 135 20.87 3.10 -2.14
C LEU A 135 21.21 4.18 -1.11
N LEU A 136 20.32 4.40 -0.15
CA LEU A 136 20.51 5.35 0.94
C LEU A 136 21.25 4.74 2.13
N GLY A 137 21.13 3.42 2.33
CA GLY A 137 21.82 2.76 3.42
C GLY A 137 21.53 1.27 3.54
N VAL A 138 22.43 0.61 4.26
CA VAL A 138 22.40 -0.81 4.58
C VAL A 138 22.65 -0.94 6.07
N GLU A 139 21.74 -1.61 6.78
CA GLU A 139 21.84 -1.82 8.22
C GLU A 139 21.60 -3.29 8.53
N LYS A 140 22.53 -3.94 9.24
CA LYS A 140 22.29 -5.28 9.77
C LYS A 140 21.32 -5.17 10.93
N LEU A 141 20.19 -5.87 10.86
CA LEU A 141 19.20 -5.96 11.93
C LEU A 141 18.93 -7.44 12.19
N ASP A 142 19.16 -7.88 13.43
CA ASP A 142 19.10 -9.28 13.84
C ASP A 142 19.92 -10.18 12.88
N GLU A 143 19.27 -11.21 12.31
CA GLU A 143 19.85 -12.14 11.35
C GLU A 143 19.69 -11.69 9.89
N GLY A 144 19.17 -10.49 9.64
CA GLY A 144 18.92 -9.96 8.31
C GLY A 144 19.55 -8.59 8.06
N VAL A 145 19.14 -7.97 6.96
CA VAL A 145 19.62 -6.67 6.53
C VAL A 145 18.45 -5.80 6.08
N LEU A 146 18.36 -4.60 6.63
CA LEU A 146 17.48 -3.54 6.14
C LEU A 146 18.19 -2.73 5.07
N LEU A 147 17.57 -2.66 3.90
CA LEU A 147 17.99 -1.83 2.78
C LEU A 147 17.04 -0.65 2.66
N ARG A 148 17.59 0.56 2.53
CA ARG A 148 16.80 1.78 2.30
C ARG A 148 17.16 2.35 0.95
N TRP A 149 16.15 2.59 0.12
CA TRP A 149 16.28 3.07 -1.23
C TRP A 149 15.47 4.35 -1.42
N ARG A 150 16.02 5.30 -2.17
CA ARG A 150 15.25 6.41 -2.75
C ARG A 150 14.83 6.02 -4.16
N VAL A 151 13.57 6.28 -4.49
CA VAL A 151 13.06 6.14 -5.84
C VAL A 151 13.51 7.36 -6.65
N LEU A 152 14.09 7.13 -7.82
CA LEU A 152 14.48 8.18 -8.74
C LEU A 152 13.37 8.44 -9.75
N ASP A 153 13.21 9.71 -10.12
CA ASP A 153 12.31 10.15 -11.20
C ASP A 153 12.74 9.54 -12.54
#